data_AF-A0A229QXB7-F1
#
_entry.id   AF-A0A229QXB7-F1
#
_cell.length_a   1.000
_cell.length_b   1.000
_cell.length_c   1.000
_cell.angle_alpha   90.00
_cell.angle_beta   90.00
_cell.angle_gamma   90.00
#
_symmetry.space_group_name_H-M   'P 1'
#
loop_
_entity.id
_entity.type
_entity.pdbx_description
1 polymer ?
#
loop_
_entity_poly.entity_id
_entity_poly.type
_entity_poly.pdbx_seq_one_letter_code
_entity_poly.pdbx_strand_id
1 'polypeptide(L)'
;LVDCGVLVDENQTFWLARPSSRWPTVEVRAADTASTVDEAVLQGLLTRALVITALDDLDHGVTATPLDPQVAAAAVWSAARYGLSGPAVDPVTGKPVPATDRMASLLGHVREALEETGDSDLVRTLLDRLEREGTGAERQRRASADGDVAVLRMLTEETVPRP
;
A
#
# COMPACT_ATOMS: atom_id res chain seq x y z
N LEU A 1 7.65 13.43 -21.99
CA LEU A 1 6.38 13.87 -21.35
C LEU A 1 6.38 15.38 -21.13
N VAL A 2 7.45 15.96 -20.57
CA VAL A 2 7.62 17.41 -20.51
C VAL A 2 7.80 18.00 -21.91
N ASP A 3 8.74 17.48 -22.70
CA ASP A 3 9.00 17.99 -24.07
C ASP A 3 7.78 17.90 -25.01
N CYS A 4 6.90 16.92 -24.81
CA CYS A 4 5.67 16.79 -25.57
C CYS A 4 4.47 17.53 -24.95
N GLY A 5 4.70 18.33 -23.90
CA GLY A 5 3.72 19.24 -23.30
C GLY A 5 2.66 18.58 -22.39
N VAL A 6 2.79 17.28 -22.08
CA VAL A 6 1.83 16.56 -21.22
C VAL A 6 2.06 16.86 -19.75
N LEU A 7 3.31 17.05 -19.34
CA LEU A 7 3.67 17.46 -17.98
C LEU A 7 4.25 18.87 -17.98
N VAL A 8 3.88 19.66 -16.97
CA VAL A 8 4.41 21.02 -16.77
C VAL A 8 5.89 20.97 -16.41
N ASP A 9 6.29 20.03 -15.55
CA ASP A 9 7.67 19.77 -15.17
C ASP A 9 7.87 18.31 -14.73
N GLU A 10 9.13 17.90 -14.59
CA GLU A 10 9.53 16.53 -14.22
C GLU A 10 9.10 16.11 -12.80
N ASN A 11 8.79 17.07 -11.92
CA ASN A 11 8.28 16.79 -10.58
C ASN A 11 6.77 16.53 -10.57
N GLN A 12 6.06 16.69 -11.69
CA GLN A 12 4.62 16.44 -11.81
C GLN A 12 4.27 15.07 -12.42
N THR A 13 5.10 14.06 -12.19
CA THR A 13 4.81 12.69 -12.64
C THR A 13 3.69 12.05 -11.82
N PHE A 14 2.71 11.46 -12.50
CA PHE A 14 1.58 10.71 -11.89
C PHE A 14 1.93 9.23 -11.65
N TRP A 15 3.20 8.94 -11.39
CA TRP A 15 3.67 7.58 -11.17
C TRP A 15 3.35 7.11 -9.76
N LEU A 16 2.98 5.83 -9.61
CA LEU A 16 2.69 5.21 -8.31
C LEU A 16 3.95 5.05 -7.44
N ALA A 17 5.13 5.04 -8.05
CA ALA A 17 6.42 5.17 -7.39
C ALA A 17 7.40 5.90 -8.31
N ARG A 18 8.35 6.66 -7.74
CA ARG A 18 9.37 7.37 -8.53
C ARG A 18 10.67 7.60 -7.74
N PRO A 19 11.82 7.74 -8.41
CA PRO A 19 13.00 8.35 -7.80
C PRO A 19 12.71 9.81 -7.43
N SER A 20 13.20 10.26 -6.28
CA SER A 20 13.16 11.69 -5.93
C SER A 20 14.21 12.46 -6.72
N SER A 21 13.86 13.62 -7.25
CA SER A 21 14.79 14.52 -7.95
C SER A 21 15.74 15.26 -6.98
N ARG A 22 15.37 15.30 -5.70
CA ARG A 22 16.07 16.05 -4.66
C ARG A 22 16.83 15.17 -3.67
N TRP A 23 16.27 14.00 -3.34
CA TRP A 23 16.80 13.12 -2.30
C TRP A 23 17.19 11.76 -2.90
N PRO A 24 18.15 11.04 -2.32
CA PRO A 24 18.52 9.69 -2.77
C PRO A 24 17.49 8.65 -2.29
N THR A 25 16.22 8.85 -2.65
CA THR A 25 15.09 8.04 -2.19
C THR A 25 14.18 7.64 -3.34
N VAL A 26 13.39 6.59 -3.12
CA VAL A 26 12.23 6.24 -3.93
C VAL A 26 10.98 6.66 -3.17
N GLU A 27 10.13 7.45 -3.80
CA GLU A 27 8.86 7.93 -3.28
C GLU A 27 7.75 6.98 -3.71
N VAL A 28 7.17 6.20 -2.79
CA VAL A 28 5.99 5.36 -3.02
C VAL A 28 4.72 6.18 -2.77
N ARG A 29 3.87 6.30 -3.78
CA ARG A 29 2.75 7.26 -3.86
C ARG A 29 1.42 6.59 -4.23
N ALA A 30 1.34 5.27 -4.13
CA ALA A 30 0.18 4.51 -4.55
C ALA A 30 -1.02 4.58 -3.59
N ALA A 31 -0.78 4.95 -2.33
CA ALA A 31 -1.78 4.86 -1.26
C ALA A 31 -2.41 6.22 -0.94
N ASP A 32 -3.66 6.15 -0.48
CA ASP A 32 -4.37 7.27 0.14
C ASP A 32 -3.73 7.64 1.49
N THR A 33 -4.12 8.80 2.03
CA THR A 33 -3.74 9.17 3.40
C THR A 33 -4.47 8.26 4.40
N ALA A 34 -3.71 7.58 5.26
CA ALA A 34 -4.27 6.74 6.31
C ALA A 34 -5.05 7.58 7.34
N SER A 35 -6.19 7.05 7.79
CA SER A 35 -7.05 7.68 8.79
C SER A 35 -6.52 7.56 10.23
N THR A 36 -5.62 6.61 10.48
CA THR A 36 -5.02 6.37 11.80
C THR A 36 -3.49 6.28 11.70
N VAL A 37 -2.80 6.57 12.81
CA VAL A 37 -1.34 6.40 12.91
C VAL A 37 -0.94 4.94 12.70
N ASP A 38 -1.69 4.01 13.28
CA ASP A 38 -1.45 2.57 13.16
C ASP A 38 -1.48 2.09 11.70
N GLU A 39 -2.46 2.53 10.92
CA GLU A 39 -2.55 2.22 9.48
C GLU A 39 -1.41 2.88 8.68
N ALA A 40 -1.02 4.10 9.03
CA ALA A 40 0.12 4.79 8.41
C ALA A 40 1.44 4.05 8.70
N VAL A 41 1.62 3.58 9.94
CA VAL A 41 2.78 2.79 10.36
C VAL A 41 2.79 1.45 9.63
N LEU A 42 1.67 0.72 9.59
CA LEU A 42 1.57 -0.54 8.87
C LEU A 42 2.00 -0.40 7.40
N GLN A 43 1.49 0.62 6.70
CA GLN A 43 1.88 0.90 5.32
C GLN A 43 3.39 1.21 5.21
N GLY A 44 3.93 2.00 6.13
CA GLY A 44 5.36 2.32 6.18
C GLY A 44 6.24 1.08 6.40
N LEU A 45 5.85 0.20 7.32
CA LEU A 45 6.57 -1.04 7.64
C LEU A 45 6.58 -2.00 6.45
N LEU A 46 5.42 -2.24 5.82
CA LEU A 46 5.33 -3.10 4.64
C LEU A 46 6.11 -2.53 3.45
N THR A 47 6.08 -1.21 3.25
CA THR A 47 6.87 -0.53 2.21
C THR A 47 8.37 -0.67 2.48
N ARG A 48 8.80 -0.45 3.73
CA ARG A 48 10.20 -0.64 4.13
C ARG A 48 10.65 -2.07 3.92
N ALA A 49 9.84 -3.05 4.31
CA ALA A 49 10.17 -4.46 4.16
C ALA A 49 10.29 -4.86 2.68
N LEU A 50 9.38 -4.38 1.81
CA LEU A 50 9.50 -4.56 0.35
C LEU A 50 10.79 -3.98 -0.22
N VAL A 51 11.20 -2.79 0.24
CA VAL A 51 12.45 -2.16 -0.22
C VAL A 51 13.67 -2.95 0.25
N ILE A 52 13.70 -3.39 1.51
CA ILE A 52 14.81 -4.21 2.04
C ILE A 52 14.91 -5.51 1.25
N THR A 53 13.80 -6.24 1.06
CA THR A 53 13.78 -7.48 0.28
C THR A 53 14.26 -7.25 -1.16
N ALA A 54 13.84 -6.16 -1.81
CA ALA A 54 14.29 -5.86 -3.16
C ALA A 54 15.79 -5.50 -3.24
N LEU A 55 16.35 -4.87 -2.21
CA LEU A 55 17.78 -4.58 -2.14
C LEU A 55 18.60 -5.86 -1.90
N ASP A 56 18.13 -6.73 -1.01
CA ASP A 56 18.76 -8.03 -0.75
C ASP A 56 18.77 -8.92 -2.00
N ASP A 57 17.64 -8.97 -2.74
CA ASP A 57 17.57 -9.65 -4.04
C ASP A 57 18.66 -9.13 -4.98
N LEU A 58 18.82 -7.80 -5.10
CA LEU A 58 19.82 -7.18 -5.97
C LEU A 58 21.26 -7.50 -5.55
N ASP A 59 21.54 -7.51 -4.25
CA ASP A 59 22.86 -7.87 -3.69
C ASP A 59 23.21 -9.33 -4.01
N HIS A 60 22.20 -10.20 -4.13
CA HIS A 60 22.33 -11.60 -4.56
C HIS A 60 22.24 -11.81 -6.09
N GLY A 61 22.18 -10.73 -6.88
CA GLY A 61 22.09 -10.79 -8.34
C GLY A 61 20.72 -11.21 -8.89
N VAL A 62 19.69 -11.20 -8.04
CA VAL A 62 18.30 -11.42 -8.41
C VAL A 62 17.70 -10.08 -8.85
N THR A 63 17.11 -10.05 -10.05
CA THR A 63 16.45 -8.85 -10.58
C THR A 63 14.94 -9.07 -10.68
N ALA A 64 14.17 -7.99 -10.51
CA ALA A 64 12.72 -8.06 -10.57
C ALA A 64 12.25 -8.59 -11.94
N THR A 65 11.32 -9.55 -11.91
CA THR A 65 10.65 -10.04 -13.11
C THR A 65 9.89 -8.89 -13.79
N PRO A 66 10.09 -8.65 -15.10
CA PRO A 66 9.30 -7.67 -15.83
C PRO A 66 7.81 -8.01 -15.76
N LEU A 67 7.00 -7.05 -15.33
CA LEU A 67 5.55 -7.20 -15.29
C LEU A 67 4.92 -6.69 -16.58
N ASP A 68 3.86 -7.34 -17.03
CA ASP A 68 3.01 -6.78 -18.08
C ASP A 68 2.34 -5.49 -17.55
N PRO A 69 2.51 -4.33 -18.22
CA PRO A 69 1.98 -3.06 -17.73
C PRO A 69 0.44 -3.05 -17.60
N GLN A 70 -0.27 -3.78 -18.44
CA GLN A 70 -1.73 -3.89 -18.38
C GLN A 70 -2.16 -4.74 -17.18
N VAL A 71 -1.44 -5.83 -16.90
CA VAL A 71 -1.67 -6.66 -15.71
C VAL A 71 -1.36 -5.88 -14.44
N ALA A 72 -0.26 -5.14 -14.40
CA ALA A 72 0.08 -4.28 -13.27
C ALA A 72 -0.98 -3.20 -13.02
N ALA A 73 -1.47 -2.55 -14.09
CA ALA A 73 -2.58 -1.59 -13.98
C ALA A 73 -3.88 -2.24 -13.50
N ALA A 74 -4.19 -3.46 -13.96
CA ALA A 74 -5.35 -4.22 -13.49
C ALA A 74 -5.23 -4.60 -12.01
N ALA A 75 -4.05 -4.96 -11.53
CA ALA A 75 -3.80 -5.25 -10.11
C ALA A 75 -4.03 -4.02 -9.22
N VAL A 76 -3.51 -2.86 -9.62
CA VAL A 76 -3.73 -1.60 -8.89
C VAL A 76 -5.22 -1.24 -8.90
N TRP A 77 -5.88 -1.34 -10.06
CA TRP A 77 -7.32 -1.08 -10.16
C TRP A 77 -8.15 -2.02 -9.28
N SER A 78 -7.84 -3.32 -9.28
CA SER A 78 -8.54 -4.32 -8.45
C SER A 78 -8.38 -4.01 -6.97
N ALA A 79 -7.15 -3.68 -6.54
CA ALA A 79 -6.86 -3.29 -5.16
C ALA A 79 -7.67 -2.04 -4.75
N ALA A 80 -7.68 -1.00 -5.59
CA ALA A 80 -8.44 0.23 -5.33
C ALA A 80 -9.96 0.01 -5.30
N ARG A 81 -10.47 -0.88 -6.16
CA ARG A 81 -11.92 -1.11 -6.32
C ARG A 81 -12.50 -2.01 -5.24
N TYR A 82 -11.77 -3.04 -4.82
CA TYR A 82 -12.29 -4.12 -3.99
C TYR A 82 -11.67 -4.18 -2.59
N GLY A 83 -10.49 -3.60 -2.40
CA GLY A 83 -9.78 -3.66 -1.12
C GLY A 83 -9.46 -5.10 -0.70
N LEU A 84 -9.34 -5.33 0.61
CA LEU A 84 -8.95 -6.62 1.19
C LEU A 84 -10.06 -7.67 1.18
N SER A 85 -11.32 -7.25 1.04
CA SER A 85 -12.50 -8.11 1.16
C SER A 85 -12.96 -8.69 -0.19
N GLY A 86 -12.26 -8.40 -1.27
CA GLY A 86 -12.63 -8.85 -2.62
C GLY A 86 -11.48 -9.42 -3.43
N PRO A 87 -11.63 -9.53 -4.77
CA PRO A 87 -10.60 -10.07 -5.62
C PRO A 87 -9.43 -9.10 -5.78
N ALA A 88 -8.23 -9.66 -5.81
CA ALA A 88 -7.01 -9.04 -6.30
C ALA A 88 -6.57 -9.71 -7.60
N VAL A 89 -5.60 -9.10 -8.28
CA VAL A 89 -4.89 -9.71 -9.40
C VAL A 89 -3.45 -9.92 -8.96
N ASP A 90 -2.95 -11.14 -9.11
CA ASP A 90 -1.52 -11.41 -8.96
C ASP A 90 -0.78 -10.83 -10.17
N PRO A 91 0.11 -9.84 -9.98
CA PRO A 91 0.77 -9.16 -11.08
C PRO A 91 1.76 -10.06 -11.84
N VAL A 92 2.25 -11.15 -11.21
CA VAL A 92 3.22 -12.07 -11.83
C VAL A 92 2.51 -13.10 -12.69
N THR A 93 1.43 -13.70 -12.18
CA THR A 93 0.71 -14.77 -12.91
C THR A 93 -0.44 -14.24 -13.78
N GLY A 94 -0.88 -13.00 -13.56
CA GLY A 94 -2.04 -12.40 -14.23
C GLY A 94 -3.38 -13.01 -13.83
N LYS A 95 -3.43 -13.79 -12.75
CA LYS A 95 -4.62 -14.51 -12.32
C LYS A 95 -5.36 -13.78 -11.19
N PRO A 96 -6.70 -13.90 -11.14
CA PRO A 96 -7.45 -13.44 -9.98
C PRO A 96 -7.12 -14.31 -8.77
N VAL A 97 -6.95 -13.66 -7.61
CA VAL A 97 -6.72 -14.30 -6.31
C VAL A 97 -7.52 -13.56 -5.23
N PRO A 98 -7.91 -14.20 -4.12
CA PRO A 98 -8.42 -13.47 -2.96
C PRO A 98 -7.37 -12.46 -2.48
N ALA A 99 -7.79 -11.24 -2.13
CA ALA A 99 -6.86 -10.23 -1.63
C ALA A 99 -6.17 -10.66 -0.32
N THR A 100 -6.83 -11.47 0.50
CA THR A 100 -6.25 -12.12 1.69
C THR A 100 -5.07 -13.02 1.33
N ASP A 101 -5.20 -13.83 0.28
CA ASP A 101 -4.13 -14.74 -0.17
C ASP A 101 -2.95 -13.95 -0.72
N ARG A 102 -3.24 -12.82 -1.40
CA ARG A 102 -2.21 -11.90 -1.89
C ARG A 102 -1.51 -11.16 -0.76
N MET A 103 -2.22 -10.79 0.31
CA MET A 103 -1.61 -10.25 1.52
C MET A 103 -0.71 -11.31 2.19
N ALA A 104 -1.19 -12.54 2.34
CA ALA A 104 -0.40 -13.62 2.94
C ALA A 104 0.89 -13.91 2.15
N SER A 105 0.83 -13.91 0.81
CA SER A 105 2.01 -14.09 -0.01
C SER A 105 2.88 -12.84 -0.15
N LEU A 106 2.39 -11.64 0.22
CA LEU A 106 3.24 -10.46 0.44
C LEU A 106 4.02 -10.64 1.74
N LEU A 107 3.36 -10.99 2.83
CA LEU A 107 4.01 -11.23 4.12
C LEU A 107 5.03 -12.36 4.05
N GLY A 108 4.75 -13.41 3.28
CA GLY A 108 5.72 -14.48 3.02
C GLY A 108 6.95 -13.99 2.25
N HIS A 109 6.77 -13.08 1.29
CA HIS A 109 7.86 -12.50 0.49
C HIS A 109 8.76 -11.59 1.32
N VAL A 110 8.18 -10.77 2.21
CA VAL A 110 8.94 -9.80 3.03
C VAL A 110 9.29 -10.31 4.44
N ARG A 111 9.11 -11.61 4.70
CA ARG A 111 9.24 -12.19 6.05
C ARG A 111 10.62 -11.90 6.65
N GLU A 112 11.69 -12.18 5.91
CA GLU A 112 13.07 -12.04 6.41
C GLU A 112 13.37 -10.58 6.77
N ALA A 113 13.00 -9.63 5.91
CA ALA A 113 13.13 -8.21 6.20
C ALA A 113 12.37 -7.77 7.46
N LEU A 114 11.17 -8.31 7.71
CA LEU A 114 10.39 -8.03 8.92
C LEU A 114 10.99 -8.68 10.18
N GLU A 115 11.70 -9.79 10.04
CA GLU A 115 12.39 -10.47 11.16
C GLU A 115 13.66 -9.70 11.54
N GLU A 116 14.46 -9.29 10.56
CA GLU A 116 15.71 -8.53 10.75
C GLU A 116 15.47 -7.16 11.39
N THR A 117 14.39 -6.49 11.01
CA THR A 117 14.01 -5.18 11.56
C THR A 117 13.31 -5.26 12.91
N GLY A 118 12.90 -6.47 13.34
CA GLY A 118 12.10 -6.67 14.55
C GLY A 118 10.64 -6.22 14.42
N ASP A 119 10.15 -5.97 13.20
CA ASP A 119 8.80 -5.45 12.95
C ASP A 119 7.71 -6.51 12.83
N SER A 120 8.10 -7.80 12.76
CA SER A 120 7.19 -8.92 12.48
C SER A 120 5.94 -8.94 13.38
N ASP A 121 6.11 -8.82 14.69
CA ASP A 121 5.00 -8.90 15.64
C ASP A 121 4.12 -7.65 15.60
N LEU A 122 4.72 -6.48 15.35
CA LEU A 122 3.98 -5.23 15.19
C LEU A 122 3.12 -5.29 13.92
N VAL A 123 3.67 -5.72 12.79
CA VAL A 123 2.92 -5.86 11.53
C VAL A 123 1.75 -6.84 11.68
N ARG A 124 1.97 -8.00 12.32
CA ARG A 124 0.89 -8.97 12.61
C ARG A 124 -0.20 -8.33 13.46
N THR A 125 0.17 -7.67 14.55
CA THR A 125 -0.78 -7.00 15.45
C THR A 125 -1.62 -5.95 14.73
N LEU A 126 -0.99 -5.14 13.87
CA LEU A 126 -1.67 -4.09 13.10
C LEU A 126 -2.61 -4.68 12.04
N LEU A 127 -2.22 -5.79 11.40
CA LEU A 127 -3.08 -6.49 10.44
C LEU A 127 -4.27 -7.16 11.13
N ASP A 128 -4.07 -7.86 12.24
CA ASP A 128 -5.16 -8.45 13.03
C ASP A 128 -6.17 -7.39 13.46
N ARG A 129 -5.67 -6.21 13.84
CA ARG A 129 -6.50 -5.05 14.16
C ARG A 129 -7.27 -4.55 12.94
N LEU A 130 -6.62 -4.41 11.79
CA LEU A 130 -7.25 -3.98 10.54
C LEU A 130 -8.37 -4.94 10.11
N GLU A 131 -8.14 -6.25 10.21
CA GLU A 131 -9.13 -7.28 9.90
C GLU A 131 -10.34 -7.22 10.85
N ARG A 132 -10.09 -7.03 12.15
CA ARG A 132 -11.14 -6.93 13.16
C ARG A 132 -11.97 -5.64 13.07
N GLU A 133 -11.32 -4.51 12.81
CA GLU A 133 -11.95 -3.17 12.83
C GLU A 133 -12.52 -2.77 11.45
N GLY A 134 -12.05 -3.43 10.39
CA GLY A 134 -12.31 -3.11 9.01
C GLY A 134 -11.41 -1.97 8.50
N THR A 135 -11.17 -1.95 7.19
CA THR A 135 -10.42 -0.91 6.48
C THR A 135 -11.06 0.46 6.62
N GLY A 136 -10.29 1.54 6.41
CA GLY A 136 -10.81 2.91 6.40
C GLY A 136 -12.03 3.08 5.48
N ALA A 137 -12.03 2.47 4.29
CA ALA A 137 -13.17 2.50 3.38
C ALA A 137 -14.42 1.78 3.95
N GLU A 138 -14.24 0.67 4.66
CA GLU A 138 -15.35 -0.04 5.32
C GLU A 138 -15.92 0.74 6.51
N ARG A 139 -15.04 1.38 7.30
CA ARG A 139 -15.47 2.25 8.40
C ARG A 139 -16.22 3.48 7.89
N GLN A 140 -15.72 4.13 6.84
CA GLN A 140 -16.40 5.27 6.21
C GLN A 140 -17.76 4.87 5.61
N ARG A 141 -17.85 3.72 4.91
CA ARG A 141 -19.14 3.21 4.41
C ARG A 141 -20.14 2.92 5.54
N ARG A 142 -19.69 2.34 6.66
CA ARG A 142 -20.54 2.15 7.85
C ARG A 142 -21.05 3.49 8.39
N ALA A 143 -20.17 4.46 8.57
CA ALA A 143 -20.53 5.78 9.07
C ALA A 143 -21.48 6.53 8.11
N SER A 144 -21.32 6.36 6.80
CA SER A 144 -22.19 7.01 5.81
C SER A 144 -23.66 6.58 5.88
N ALA A 145 -23.96 5.46 6.57
CA ALA A 145 -25.35 5.07 6.85
C ALA A 145 -26.10 6.14 7.67
N ASP A 146 -25.37 6.94 8.46
CA ASP A 146 -25.89 8.05 9.26
C ASP A 146 -25.66 9.44 8.59
N GLY A 147 -25.21 9.45 7.32
CA GLY A 147 -24.96 10.64 6.51
C GLY A 147 -23.52 11.18 6.55
N ASP A 148 -23.21 12.13 5.65
CA ASP A 148 -21.84 12.61 5.41
C ASP A 148 -21.19 13.25 6.65
N VAL A 149 -21.99 13.90 7.50
CA VAL A 149 -21.51 14.51 8.75
C VAL A 149 -20.98 13.45 9.71
N ALA A 150 -21.55 12.24 9.71
CA ALA A 150 -21.06 11.14 10.54
C ALA A 150 -19.68 10.65 10.08
N VAL A 151 -19.42 10.65 8.77
CA VAL A 151 -18.11 10.32 8.20
C VAL A 151 -17.07 11.36 8.61
N LEU A 152 -17.39 12.65 8.50
CA LEU A 152 -16.49 13.75 8.91
C LEU A 152 -16.16 13.69 10.39
N ARG A 153 -17.16 13.44 11.24
CA ARG A 153 -16.95 13.27 12.68
C ARG A 153 -16.03 12.09 12.98
N MET A 154 -16.28 10.94 12.36
CA MET A 154 -15.43 9.75 12.53
C MET A 154 -13.97 10.04 12.14
N LEU A 155 -13.73 10.64 10.98
CA LEU A 155 -12.38 10.98 10.53
C LEU A 155 -11.69 12.00 11.45
N THR A 156 -12.46 12.97 11.97
CA THR A 156 -11.94 13.94 12.94
C THR A 156 -11.52 13.23 14.25
N GLU A 157 -12.36 12.34 14.77
CA GLU A 157 -12.06 11.57 15.99
C GLU A 157 -10.84 10.64 15.83
N GLU A 158 -10.63 10.07 14.64
CA GLU A 158 -9.48 9.21 14.35
C GLU A 158 -8.16 9.99 14.18
N THR A 159 -8.21 11.28 13.83
CA THR A 159 -7.03 12.10 13.50
C THR A 159 -6.66 13.14 14.57
N VAL A 160 -7.53 13.39 15.55
CA VAL A 160 -7.20 14.26 16.69
C VAL A 160 -6.23 13.53 17.63
N PRO A 161 -5.07 14.15 17.99
CA PRO A 161 -4.15 13.58 18.96
C PRO A 161 -4.88 13.30 20.28
N ARG A 162 -4.81 12.05 20.77
CA ARG A 162 -5.31 11.73 22.10
C ARG A 162 -4.36 12.36 23.14
N PRO A 163 -4.89 13.02 24.18
CA PRO A 163 -4.09 13.66 25.22
C PRO A 163 -3.29 12.65 26.06
#